data_AF-A0A916UIR7-F1
#
_entry.id   AF-A0A916UIR7-F1
#
_cell.length_a   1.000
_cell.length_b   1.000
_cell.length_c   1.000
_cell.angle_alpha   90.00
_cell.angle_beta   90.00
_cell.angle_gamma   90.00
#
_symmetry.space_group_name_H-M   'P 1'
#
loop_
_entity.id
_entity.type
_entity.pdbx_description
1 polymer ?
#
loop_
_entity_poly.entity_id
_entity_poly.type
_entity_poly.pdbx_seq_one_letter_code
_entity_poly.pdbx_strand_id
1 'polypeptide(L)'
;MCIGIKFDDIKVCDGIIIDGHHRYISSLLASYTIGQVSSNKTSATVPCEWTTVEFVDEEWDTEAKIAEINRQDAEYNGVELEILIEMTNNS
;
A
#
# COMPACT_ATOMS: atom_id res chain seq x y z
N MET A 1 -8.25 0.54 -16.29
CA MET A 1 -9.55 -0.04 -15.87
C MET A 1 -9.78 0.40 -14.43
N CYS A 2 -10.84 1.15 -14.12
CA CYS A 2 -11.08 1.65 -12.76
C CYS A 2 -12.13 0.75 -12.10
N ILE A 3 -11.67 -0.36 -11.50
CA ILE A 3 -12.55 -1.44 -10.98
C ILE A 3 -13.13 -1.09 -9.59
N GLY A 4 -13.11 0.18 -9.17
CA GLY A 4 -13.58 0.57 -7.83
C GLY A 4 -12.83 -0.14 -6.68
N ILE A 5 -11.59 -0.58 -6.93
CA ILE A 5 -10.71 -1.20 -5.93
C ILE A 5 -10.51 -0.21 -4.79
N LYS A 6 -10.74 -0.69 -3.58
CA LYS A 6 -10.56 0.04 -2.34
C LYS A 6 -9.14 -0.20 -1.85
N PHE A 7 -8.50 0.87 -1.43
CA PHE A 7 -7.27 0.80 -0.67
C PHE A 7 -7.57 1.05 0.79
N ASP A 8 -6.92 0.31 1.66
CA ASP A 8 -6.95 0.61 3.10
C ASP A 8 -6.39 2.01 3.35
N ASP A 9 -6.96 2.67 4.36
CA ASP A 9 -6.52 3.99 4.80
C ASP A 9 -5.05 3.98 5.25
N ILE A 10 -4.33 5.06 4.97
CA ILE A 10 -3.01 5.28 5.54
C ILE A 10 -3.14 5.74 6.99
N LYS A 11 -2.23 5.27 7.85
CA LYS A 11 -2.20 5.66 9.25
C LYS A 11 -1.32 6.88 9.42
N VAL A 12 -1.86 7.94 9.99
CA VAL A 12 -1.14 9.22 10.16
C VAL A 12 -1.13 9.68 11.62
N CYS A 13 -0.06 10.34 12.03
CA CYS A 13 0.09 10.96 13.35
C CYS A 13 0.94 12.22 13.22
N ASP A 14 0.42 13.38 13.65
CA ASP A 14 1.14 14.67 13.61
C ASP A 14 1.78 15.01 12.24
N GLY A 15 1.11 14.68 11.14
CA GLY A 15 1.61 14.92 9.77
C GLY A 15 2.65 13.90 9.28
N ILE A 16 2.94 12.87 10.07
CA ILE A 16 3.84 11.76 9.71
C ILE A 16 3.00 10.55 9.32
N ILE A 17 3.39 9.88 8.23
CA ILE A 17 2.83 8.57 7.86
C ILE A 17 3.45 7.52 8.78
N ILE A 18 2.61 6.79 9.50
CA ILE A 18 3.02 5.72 10.41
C ILE A 18 3.02 4.38 9.67
N ASP A 19 2.03 4.17 8.79
CA ASP A 19 1.83 2.96 8.02
C ASP A 19 1.09 3.28 6.72
N GLY A 20 1.40 2.54 5.65
CA GLY A 20 0.87 2.80 4.31
C GLY A 20 1.73 3.72 3.44
N HIS A 21 3.05 3.75 3.65
CA HIS A 21 4.01 4.52 2.85
C HIS A 21 3.90 4.24 1.33
N HIS A 22 3.93 2.96 0.93
CA HIS A 22 3.77 2.58 -0.48
C HIS A 22 2.41 3.02 -1.04
N ARG A 23 1.34 2.85 -0.24
CA ARG A 23 -0.03 3.26 -0.60
C ARG A 23 -0.15 4.76 -0.83
N TYR A 24 0.52 5.56 -0.01
CA TYR A 24 0.58 7.01 -0.21
C TYR A 24 1.28 7.37 -1.54
N ILE A 25 2.45 6.81 -1.82
CA ILE A 25 3.17 7.05 -3.08
C ILE A 25 2.30 6.63 -4.29
N SER A 26 1.73 5.43 -4.25
CA SER A 26 0.86 4.93 -5.32
C SER A 26 -0.36 5.83 -5.54
N SER A 27 -0.95 6.38 -4.46
CA SER A 27 -2.07 7.31 -4.57
C SER A 27 -1.69 8.60 -5.31
N LEU A 28 -0.48 9.13 -5.07
CA LEU A 28 0.04 10.29 -5.77
C LEU A 28 0.25 10.00 -7.26
N LEU A 29 0.89 8.88 -7.58
CA LEU A 29 1.15 8.46 -8.97
C LEU A 29 -0.15 8.22 -9.74
N ALA A 30 -1.16 7.62 -9.10
CA ALA A 30 -2.45 7.35 -9.68
C ALA A 30 -3.41 8.56 -9.68
N SER A 31 -3.00 9.71 -9.12
CA SER A 31 -3.89 10.85 -8.88
C SER A 31 -5.18 10.46 -8.15
N TYR A 32 -5.06 9.54 -7.19
CA TYR A 32 -6.15 8.99 -6.38
C TYR A 32 -6.09 9.57 -4.97
N THR A 33 -7.24 9.92 -4.40
CA THR A 33 -7.30 10.39 -3.01
C THR A 33 -7.46 9.20 -2.08
N ILE A 34 -6.38 8.85 -1.36
CA ILE A 34 -6.41 7.79 -0.36
C ILE A 34 -6.97 8.28 0.98
N GLY A 35 -7.73 7.41 1.66
CA GLY A 35 -8.24 7.70 3.00
C GLY A 35 -7.12 7.76 4.04
N GLN A 36 -7.35 8.51 5.11
CA GLN A 36 -6.40 8.69 6.21
C GLN A 36 -7.10 8.45 7.54
N VAL A 37 -6.46 7.70 8.42
CA VAL A 37 -6.94 7.44 9.78
C VAL A 37 -5.87 7.81 10.80
N SER A 38 -6.31 8.41 11.92
CA SER A 38 -5.41 8.73 13.02
C SER A 38 -4.81 7.47 13.64
N SER A 39 -3.52 7.49 13.92
CA SER A 39 -2.82 6.44 14.64
C SER A 39 -1.86 7.01 15.68
N ASN A 40 -1.24 6.10 16.44
CA ASN A 40 -0.31 6.45 17.50
C ASN A 40 1.13 6.33 17.00
N LYS A 41 1.96 7.30 17.38
CA LYS A 41 3.42 7.17 17.32
C LYS A 41 3.94 6.62 18.66
N THR A 42 5.03 5.87 18.60
CA THR A 42 5.73 5.39 19.81
C THR A 42 7.08 6.09 19.93
N SER A 43 7.76 5.92 21.06
CA SER A 43 9.14 6.43 21.22
C SER A 43 10.15 5.79 20.25
N ALA A 44 9.80 4.65 19.64
CA ALA A 44 10.61 3.98 18.64
C ALA A 44 10.36 4.51 17.21
N THR A 45 9.32 5.33 17.01
CA THR A 45 9.00 5.91 15.72
C THR A 45 9.97 7.05 15.42
N VAL A 46 10.97 6.79 14.59
CA VAL A 46 11.92 7.79 14.10
C VAL A 46 11.45 8.29 12.73
N PRO A 47 11.12 9.59 12.58
CA PRO A 47 10.75 10.14 11.29
C PRO A 47 11.92 10.08 10.31
N CYS A 48 11.63 9.78 9.05
CA CYS A 48 12.58 9.88 7.95
C CYS A 48 12.04 10.81 6.86
N GLU A 49 12.94 11.52 6.20
CA GLU A 49 12.59 12.39 5.08
C GLU A 49 12.47 11.56 3.81
N TRP A 50 11.47 11.85 2.98
CA TRP A 50 11.28 11.16 1.70
C TRP A 50 12.49 11.31 0.76
N THR A 51 13.24 12.41 0.89
CA THR A 51 14.48 12.64 0.13
C THR A 51 15.61 11.67 0.47
N THR A 52 15.49 10.92 1.57
CA THR A 52 16.45 9.92 2.02
C THR A 52 16.02 8.48 1.74
N VAL A 53 14.84 8.28 1.15
CA VAL A 53 14.30 6.96 0.81
C VAL A 53 14.82 6.54 -0.56
N GLU A 54 15.30 5.31 -0.68
CA GLU A 54 15.72 4.69 -1.94
C GLU A 54 14.79 3.53 -2.31
N PHE A 55 14.55 3.36 -3.61
CA PHE A 55 13.86 2.19 -4.15
C PHE A 55 14.90 1.12 -4.46
N VAL A 56 14.65 -0.11 -4.03
CA VAL A 56 15.49 -1.26 -4.30
C VAL A 56 14.66 -2.32 -5.03
N ASP A 57 15.30 -3.05 -5.94
CA ASP A 57 14.66 -4.14 -6.70
C ASP A 57 14.60 -5.46 -5.91
N GLU A 58 15.09 -5.45 -4.67
CA GLU A 58 15.05 -6.63 -3.79
C GLU A 58 13.61 -6.91 -3.37
N GLU A 59 13.14 -8.12 -3.61
CA GLU A 59 11.85 -8.61 -3.14
C GLU A 59 12.03 -9.24 -1.75
N TRP A 60 11.37 -8.66 -0.75
CA TRP A 60 11.48 -9.08 0.66
C TRP A 60 10.38 -10.06 1.04
N ASP A 61 9.29 -10.11 0.27
CA ASP A 61 8.19 -11.04 0.47
C ASP A 61 8.41 -12.35 -0.28
N THR A 62 8.08 -13.47 0.38
CA THR A 62 8.08 -14.78 -0.29
C THR A 62 6.91 -14.90 -1.27
N GLU A 63 7.04 -15.71 -2.32
CA GLU A 63 5.93 -16.01 -3.25
C GLU A 63 4.65 -16.46 -2.53
N ALA A 64 4.78 -17.26 -1.46
CA ALA A 64 3.65 -17.69 -0.64
C ALA A 64 2.98 -16.53 0.10
N LYS A 65 3.76 -15.56 0.59
CA LYS A 65 3.25 -14.36 1.25
C LYS A 65 2.53 -13.45 0.26
N ILE A 66 3.10 -13.27 -0.93
CA ILE A 66 2.48 -12.51 -2.03
C ILE A 66 1.14 -13.15 -2.42
N ALA A 67 1.11 -14.47 -2.62
CA ALA A 67 -0.12 -15.19 -2.98
C ALA A 67 -1.22 -15.03 -1.92
N GLU A 68 -0.88 -15.12 -0.63
CA GLU A 68 -1.86 -14.93 0.45
C GLU A 68 -2.36 -13.49 0.53
N ILE A 69 -1.48 -12.49 0.34
CA ILE A 69 -1.89 -11.07 0.29
C ILE A 69 -2.85 -10.83 -0.88
N ASN A 70 -2.51 -11.30 -2.08
CA ASN A 70 -3.38 -11.14 -3.25
C ASN A 70 -4.77 -11.76 -3.04
N ARG A 71 -4.84 -12.91 -2.35
CA ARG A 71 -6.12 -13.56 -2.00
C ARG A 71 -6.93 -12.71 -1.01
N GLN A 72 -6.28 -12.15 0.02
CA GLN A 72 -6.93 -11.28 0.99
C GLN A 72 -7.46 -10.00 0.33
N ASP A 73 -6.67 -9.42 -0.58
CA ASP A 73 -7.07 -8.22 -1.33
C ASP A 73 -8.24 -8.52 -2.27
N ALA A 74 -8.25 -9.68 -2.93
CA ALA A 74 -9.37 -10.13 -3.76
C ALA A 74 -10.67 -10.23 -2.94
N GLU A 75 -10.59 -10.86 -1.77
CA GLU A 75 -11.70 -11.02 -0.84
C GLU A 75 -12.22 -9.67 -0.33
N TYR A 76 -11.31 -8.76 0.07
CA TYR A 76 -11.66 -7.42 0.54
C TYR A 76 -12.35 -6.57 -0.53
N ASN A 77 -11.90 -6.70 -1.78
CA ASN A 77 -12.44 -5.96 -2.91
C ASN A 77 -13.66 -6.64 -3.56
N GLY A 78 -13.97 -7.88 -3.18
CA GLY A 78 -15.05 -8.65 -3.80
C GLY A 78 -14.81 -8.94 -5.29
N VAL A 79 -13.55 -9.12 -5.68
CA VAL A 79 -13.12 -9.41 -7.05
C VAL A 79 -12.48 -10.79 -7.14
N GLU A 80 -12.47 -11.38 -8.32
CA GLU A 80 -11.73 -12.63 -8.57
C GLU A 80 -10.22 -12.36 -8.50
N LEU A 81 -9.47 -13.29 -7.91
CA LEU A 81 -8.02 -13.19 -7.74
C LEU A 81 -7.28 -12.95 -9.07
N GLU A 82 -7.73 -13.61 -10.14
CA GLU A 82 -7.14 -13.48 -11.47
C GLU A 82 -7.16 -12.03 -11.98
N ILE A 83 -8.22 -11.27 -11.67
CA ILE A 83 -8.35 -9.86 -12.07
C ILE A 83 -7.25 -9.02 -11.42
N LEU A 84 -6.93 -9.27 -10.14
CA LEU A 84 -5.85 -8.55 -9.46
C LEU A 84 -4.48 -8.93 -10.03
N ILE A 85 -4.25 -10.22 -10.29
CA ILE A 85 -2.98 -10.71 -10.86
C ILE A 85 -2.75 -10.12 -12.26
N GLU A 86 -3.78 -10.03 -13.10
CA GLU A 86 -3.67 -9.41 -14.43
C GLU A 86 -3.32 -7.91 -14.35
N MET A 87 -3.79 -7.19 -13.33
CA MET A 87 -3.46 -5.78 -13.16
C MET A 87 -1.99 -5.58 -12.78
N THR A 88 -1.44 -6.43 -11.92
CA THR A 88 -0.05 -6.32 -11.46
C THR A 88 0.95 -6.79 -12.52
N ASN A 89 0.57 -7.73 -13.39
CA ASN A 89 1.45 -8.26 -14.45
C ASN A 89 1.56 -7.36 -15.70
N ASN A 90 0.69 -6.34 -15.83
CA ASN A 90 0.71 -5.39 -16.95
C ASN A 90 1.31 -4.02 -16.58
N SER A 91 1.94 -3.92 -15.39
CA SER A 91 2.55 -2.70 -14.86
C SER A 91 4.05 -2.64 -15.14
#